data_AF-A0A813E0E6-F1
#
_entry.id   AF-A0A813E0E6-F1
#
_cell.length_a   1.000
_cell.length_b   1.000
_cell.length_c   1.000
_cell.angle_alpha   90.00
_cell.angle_beta   90.00
_cell.angle_gamma   90.00
#
_symmetry.space_group_name_H-M   'P 1'
#
loop_
_entity.id
_entity.type
_entity.pdbx_description
1 polymer ?
#
loop_
_entity_poly.entity_id
_entity_poly.type
_entity_poly.pdbx_seq_one_letter_code
_entity_poly.pdbx_strand_id
1 'polypeptide(L)'
;MAQKTKASVGSLVEEESPSKVLRQTPSDPEARVQQRAQAADAAEIPEARLQAEIQLLLVGADLSAVTLGALRAKLEERLGLGAGVLAARKTIRRRVDFIVQHEVIKRAQRSSQCELIVKELLELPEYPTEARQMLIDSLAQATASASGVLHAHQVQLLRMTCEALGDGRGRTSESLTSSEAQVKEAREELQGQEARLAEVTAAEAAAQLTAEAAAESLQETQQEVVQLAQELEEAKDAARLTLEETANIRKEREVVAAMQAGHLRTLLDGSWTSEEAFWESFGAVQQYLLDTKAENSLLTAVTVALRRRPEERSFFDKMAAESIESLLVEELAAVDARIAARAQAEFKAEAG
;
A
#
# COMPACT_ATOMS: atom_id res chain seq x y z
N MET A 1 -11.61 -23.32 -13.25
CA MET A 1 -12.99 -22.95 -12.87
C MET A 1 -13.40 -21.76 -13.73
N ALA A 2 -13.89 -21.99 -14.95
CA ALA A 2 -15.29 -22.26 -15.31
C ALA A 2 -16.21 -21.03 -15.13
N GLN A 3 -16.63 -20.53 -16.29
CA GLN A 3 -17.57 -19.44 -16.60
C GLN A 3 -18.87 -19.47 -15.80
N LYS A 4 -19.47 -18.28 -15.57
CA LYS A 4 -20.94 -18.12 -15.57
C LYS A 4 -21.37 -16.68 -15.89
N THR A 5 -21.69 -16.49 -17.17
CA THR A 5 -22.59 -15.48 -17.73
C THR A 5 -24.05 -15.85 -17.44
N LYS A 6 -24.89 -14.86 -17.07
CA LYS A 6 -26.37 -14.90 -17.09
C LYS A 6 -26.85 -13.44 -17.07
N ALA A 7 -27.27 -12.81 -18.16
CA ALA A 7 -28.46 -12.99 -19.00
C ALA A 7 -29.78 -12.52 -18.35
N SER A 8 -30.58 -11.85 -19.19
CA SER A 8 -32.06 -11.71 -19.13
C SER A 8 -32.56 -10.51 -18.34
N VAL A 9 -33.57 -9.71 -18.71
CA VAL A 9 -34.55 -9.56 -19.81
C VAL A 9 -35.45 -8.40 -19.32
N GLY A 10 -36.01 -7.56 -20.18
CA GLY A 10 -37.06 -6.64 -19.72
C GLY A 10 -37.45 -5.50 -20.64
N SER A 11 -37.67 -5.79 -21.92
CA SER A 11 -38.35 -4.89 -22.86
C SER A 11 -39.86 -4.96 -22.64
N LEU A 12 -40.46 -3.91 -22.09
CA LEU A 12 -41.90 -3.67 -22.16
C LEU A 12 -42.13 -2.32 -22.84
N VAL A 13 -42.58 -2.42 -24.09
CA VAL A 13 -43.11 -1.34 -24.90
C VAL A 13 -44.58 -1.22 -24.53
N GLU A 14 -44.96 -0.14 -23.86
CA GLU A 14 -46.35 0.32 -23.79
C GLU A 14 -46.50 1.52 -24.73
N GLU A 15 -47.10 1.26 -25.89
CA GLU A 15 -47.87 2.26 -26.62
C GLU A 15 -49.15 2.55 -25.81
N GLU A 16 -49.46 3.83 -25.56
CA GLU A 16 -50.74 4.42 -25.96
C GLU A 16 -50.89 5.89 -25.55
N SER A 17 -51.35 6.67 -26.53
CA SER A 17 -52.25 7.84 -26.41
C SER A 17 -51.71 9.22 -25.96
N PRO A 18 -51.42 10.14 -26.91
CA PRO A 18 -51.22 11.55 -26.60
C PRO A 18 -52.57 12.27 -26.46
N SER A 19 -53.10 12.28 -25.23
CA SER A 19 -54.20 13.19 -24.87
C SER A 19 -53.68 14.63 -24.86
N LYS A 20 -54.18 15.40 -25.83
CA LYS A 20 -54.18 16.87 -25.91
C LYS A 20 -54.59 17.47 -24.56
N VAL A 21 -53.62 17.86 -23.75
CA VAL A 21 -53.82 18.72 -22.58
C VAL A 21 -52.91 19.91 -22.76
N LEU A 22 -53.49 21.05 -23.18
CA LEU A 22 -52.91 22.38 -23.01
C LEU A 22 -52.76 22.63 -21.50
N ARG A 23 -51.70 22.10 -20.89
CA ARG A 23 -51.23 22.54 -19.57
C ARG A 23 -50.27 23.67 -19.81
N GLN A 24 -50.76 24.89 -19.58
CA GLN A 24 -49.91 26.04 -19.31
C GLN A 24 -49.08 25.68 -18.06
N THR A 25 -47.82 25.28 -18.27
CA THR A 25 -46.87 25.12 -17.18
C THR A 25 -46.75 26.45 -16.45
N PRO A 26 -46.90 26.49 -15.11
CA PRO A 26 -46.59 27.68 -14.34
C PRO A 26 -45.10 27.94 -14.56
N SER A 27 -44.82 29.00 -15.31
CA SER A 27 -43.46 29.46 -15.58
C SER A 27 -42.75 29.67 -14.26
N ASP A 28 -41.76 28.83 -13.99
CA ASP A 28 -40.89 28.90 -12.84
C ASP A 28 -40.34 30.34 -12.71
N PRO A 29 -40.56 31.03 -11.58
CA PRO A 29 -40.03 32.37 -11.37
C PRO A 29 -38.50 32.42 -11.57
N GLU A 30 -37.77 31.33 -11.30
CA GLU A 30 -36.32 31.26 -11.53
C GLU A 30 -35.97 31.26 -13.02
N ALA A 31 -36.71 30.53 -13.85
CA ALA A 31 -36.54 30.55 -15.30
C ALA A 31 -36.81 31.95 -15.89
N ARG A 32 -37.73 32.71 -15.30
CA ARG A 32 -37.98 34.12 -15.70
C ARG A 32 -36.83 35.05 -15.30
N VAL A 33 -36.18 34.81 -14.16
CA VAL A 33 -35.01 35.59 -13.72
C VAL A 33 -33.81 35.29 -14.61
N GLN A 34 -33.55 34.01 -14.91
CA GLN A 34 -32.47 33.60 -15.83
C GLN A 34 -32.70 34.14 -17.25
N GLN A 35 -33.92 34.07 -17.78
CA GLN A 35 -34.26 34.68 -19.08
C GLN A 35 -34.08 36.21 -19.09
N ARG A 36 -34.37 36.90 -17.98
CA ARG A 36 -34.15 38.34 -17.87
C ARG A 36 -32.66 38.70 -17.80
N ALA A 37 -31.86 37.90 -17.10
CA ALA A 37 -30.41 38.06 -17.01
C ALA A 37 -29.74 37.83 -18.38
N GLN A 38 -30.02 36.70 -19.03
CA GLN A 38 -29.51 36.41 -20.38
C GLN A 38 -29.94 37.45 -21.43
N ALA A 39 -31.16 37.99 -21.28
CA ALA A 39 -31.61 39.07 -22.15
C ALA A 39 -30.85 40.38 -21.89
N ALA A 40 -30.43 40.66 -20.65
CA ALA A 40 -29.61 41.83 -20.32
C ALA A 40 -28.23 41.73 -20.99
N ASP A 41 -27.57 40.58 -20.91
CA ASP A 41 -26.28 40.32 -21.54
C ASP A 41 -26.33 40.52 -23.08
N ALA A 42 -27.45 40.15 -23.70
CA ALA A 42 -27.63 40.34 -25.15
C ALA A 42 -27.65 41.82 -25.59
N ALA A 43 -27.96 42.76 -24.70
CA ALA A 43 -27.95 44.19 -25.03
C ALA A 43 -26.53 44.78 -25.08
N GLU A 44 -25.55 44.10 -24.50
CA GLU A 44 -24.16 44.57 -24.41
C GLU A 44 -23.28 44.08 -25.56
N ILE A 45 -23.83 43.30 -26.49
CA ILE A 45 -23.07 42.75 -27.62
C ILE A 45 -22.57 43.89 -28.51
N PRO A 46 -21.23 44.05 -28.65
CA PRO A 46 -20.65 45.09 -29.51
C PRO A 46 -21.09 44.90 -30.97
N GLU A 47 -21.30 46.01 -31.69
CA GLU A 47 -21.75 45.95 -33.09
C GLU A 47 -20.80 45.15 -33.96
N ALA A 48 -19.50 45.41 -33.79
CA ALA A 48 -18.44 44.77 -34.55
C ALA A 48 -18.46 43.25 -34.39
N ARG A 49 -18.72 42.75 -33.16
CA ARG A 49 -18.83 41.31 -32.89
C ARG A 49 -20.06 40.72 -33.57
N LEU A 50 -21.21 41.39 -33.46
CA LEU A 50 -22.46 40.95 -34.09
C LEU A 50 -22.32 40.90 -35.62
N GLN A 51 -21.72 41.93 -36.21
CA GLN A 51 -21.46 42.02 -37.64
C GLN A 51 -20.49 40.94 -38.12
N ALA A 52 -19.39 40.71 -37.39
CA ALA A 52 -18.41 39.68 -37.74
C ALA A 52 -19.02 38.26 -37.75
N GLU A 53 -19.86 37.93 -36.76
CA GLU A 53 -20.54 36.62 -36.74
C GLU A 53 -21.59 36.48 -37.85
N ILE A 54 -22.35 37.54 -38.13
CA ILE A 54 -23.28 37.55 -39.26
C ILE A 54 -22.53 37.37 -40.58
N GLN A 55 -21.40 38.05 -40.76
CA GLN A 55 -20.55 37.89 -41.94
C GLN A 55 -20.03 36.46 -42.05
N LEU A 56 -19.50 35.87 -40.97
CA LEU A 56 -19.04 34.48 -40.97
C LEU A 56 -20.15 33.47 -41.33
N LEU A 57 -21.37 33.69 -40.85
CA LEU A 57 -22.52 32.82 -41.16
C LEU A 57 -23.01 33.00 -42.59
N LEU A 58 -22.87 34.21 -43.14
CA LEU A 58 -23.27 34.49 -44.51
C LEU A 58 -22.21 34.06 -45.51
N VAL A 59 -20.91 34.18 -45.24
CA VAL A 59 -19.86 33.83 -46.20
C VAL A 59 -19.95 32.35 -46.59
N GLY A 60 -20.07 32.10 -47.90
CA GLY A 60 -20.22 30.75 -48.46
C GLY A 60 -21.61 30.11 -48.34
N ALA A 61 -22.59 30.73 -47.66
CA ALA A 61 -23.93 30.17 -47.53
C ALA A 61 -24.75 30.27 -48.83
N ASP A 62 -25.69 29.37 -49.10
CA ASP A 62 -26.64 29.61 -50.19
C ASP A 62 -27.75 30.57 -49.73
N LEU A 63 -27.76 31.79 -50.27
CA LEU A 63 -28.74 32.82 -49.89
C LEU A 63 -30.19 32.41 -50.21
N SER A 64 -30.39 31.50 -51.16
CA SER A 64 -31.73 31.01 -51.51
C SER A 64 -32.27 29.98 -50.49
N ALA A 65 -31.38 29.29 -49.79
CA ALA A 65 -31.71 28.25 -48.82
C ALA A 65 -31.74 28.75 -47.37
N VAL A 66 -31.06 29.86 -47.06
CA VAL A 66 -30.96 30.38 -45.68
C VAL A 66 -32.16 31.27 -45.35
N THR A 67 -32.95 30.85 -44.36
CA THR A 67 -34.00 31.70 -43.78
C THR A 67 -33.43 32.60 -42.69
N LEU A 68 -34.03 33.78 -42.50
CA LEU A 68 -33.65 34.72 -41.43
C LEU A 68 -33.78 34.08 -40.04
N GLY A 69 -34.79 33.23 -39.84
CA GLY A 69 -34.98 32.48 -38.59
C GLY A 69 -33.81 31.52 -38.32
N ALA A 70 -33.39 30.75 -39.33
CA ALA A 70 -32.25 29.84 -39.20
C ALA A 70 -30.93 30.58 -38.97
N LEU A 71 -30.71 31.71 -39.65
CA LEU A 71 -29.52 32.55 -39.45
C LEU A 71 -29.45 33.08 -38.00
N ARG A 72 -30.56 33.59 -37.47
CA ARG A 72 -30.62 34.09 -36.09
C ARG A 72 -30.37 32.98 -35.06
N ALA A 73 -30.91 31.79 -35.27
CA ALA A 73 -30.66 30.65 -34.38
C ALA A 73 -29.17 30.26 -34.32
N LYS A 74 -28.50 30.20 -35.49
CA LYS A 74 -27.05 29.96 -35.56
C LYS A 74 -26.24 31.09 -34.93
N LEU A 75 -26.70 32.33 -35.08
CA LEU A 75 -26.07 33.50 -34.49
C LEU A 75 -26.17 33.48 -32.95
N GLU A 76 -27.32 33.07 -32.41
CA GLU A 76 -27.51 32.84 -30.98
C GLU A 76 -26.54 31.77 -30.46
N GLU A 77 -26.43 30.64 -31.15
CA GLU A 77 -25.50 29.55 -30.81
C GLU A 77 -24.05 30.04 -30.73
N ARG A 78 -23.57 30.76 -31.75
CA ARG A 78 -22.18 31.27 -31.79
C ARG A 78 -21.88 32.34 -30.77
N LEU A 79 -22.88 33.16 -30.44
CA LEU A 79 -22.74 34.18 -29.41
C LEU A 79 -22.91 33.61 -27.99
N GLY A 80 -23.25 32.33 -27.83
CA GLY A 80 -23.53 31.71 -26.54
C GLY A 80 -24.83 32.21 -25.90
N LEU A 81 -25.81 32.62 -26.71
CA LEU A 81 -27.10 33.12 -26.27
C LEU A 81 -28.16 32.01 -26.26
N GLY A 82 -29.15 32.14 -25.37
CA GLY A 82 -30.33 31.27 -25.38
C GLY A 82 -31.17 31.44 -26.65
N ALA A 83 -31.88 30.37 -27.03
CA ALA A 83 -32.74 30.37 -28.21
C ALA A 83 -33.85 31.44 -28.12
N GLY A 84 -33.99 32.25 -29.17
CA GLY A 84 -34.97 33.32 -29.29
C GLY A 84 -34.62 34.63 -28.58
N VAL A 85 -33.47 34.73 -27.90
CA VAL A 85 -33.03 35.95 -27.21
C VAL A 85 -32.90 37.14 -28.17
N LEU A 86 -32.36 36.93 -29.38
CA LEU A 86 -32.25 37.98 -30.39
C LEU A 86 -33.62 38.41 -30.94
N ALA A 87 -34.59 37.50 -30.96
CA ALA A 87 -35.95 37.78 -31.43
C ALA A 87 -36.85 38.44 -30.37
N ALA A 88 -36.58 38.19 -29.08
CA ALA A 88 -37.39 38.63 -27.95
C ALA A 88 -37.38 40.15 -27.75
N ARG A 89 -36.23 40.82 -27.99
CA ARG A 89 -36.10 42.28 -27.81
C ARG A 89 -36.20 43.00 -29.13
N LYS A 90 -37.18 43.91 -29.24
CA LYS A 90 -37.46 44.70 -30.45
C LYS A 90 -36.25 45.50 -30.96
N THR A 91 -35.44 46.06 -30.05
CA THR A 91 -34.25 46.86 -30.39
C THR A 91 -33.14 46.01 -31.00
N ILE A 92 -32.75 44.93 -30.31
CA ILE A 92 -31.76 43.96 -30.79
C ILE A 92 -32.21 43.35 -32.12
N ARG A 93 -33.46 42.91 -32.21
CA ARG A 93 -34.03 42.35 -33.44
C ARG A 93 -33.89 43.30 -34.63
N ARG A 94 -34.26 44.58 -34.47
CA ARG A 94 -34.13 45.60 -35.52
C ARG A 94 -32.67 45.82 -35.93
N ARG A 95 -31.76 45.82 -34.96
CA ARG A 95 -30.32 45.97 -35.20
C ARG A 95 -29.76 44.79 -35.97
N VAL A 96 -30.06 43.55 -35.55
CA VAL A 96 -29.70 42.31 -36.26
C VAL A 96 -30.25 42.35 -37.68
N ASP A 97 -31.53 42.70 -37.86
CA ASP A 97 -32.16 42.75 -39.18
C ASP A 97 -31.50 43.75 -40.11
N PHE A 98 -31.16 44.93 -39.58
CA PHE A 98 -30.45 45.96 -40.33
C PHE A 98 -29.06 45.47 -40.77
N ILE A 99 -28.30 44.86 -39.86
CA ILE A 99 -26.96 44.34 -40.17
C ILE A 99 -27.05 43.18 -41.18
N VAL A 100 -27.95 42.21 -40.96
CA VAL A 100 -28.16 41.08 -41.89
C VAL A 100 -28.54 41.58 -43.27
N GLN A 101 -29.49 42.50 -43.38
CA GLN A 101 -29.89 43.06 -44.67
C GLN A 101 -28.72 43.72 -45.38
N HIS A 102 -27.94 44.53 -44.66
CA HIS A 102 -26.78 45.21 -45.20
C HIS A 102 -25.70 44.22 -45.69
N GLU A 103 -25.39 43.19 -44.91
CA GLU A 103 -24.40 42.17 -45.27
C GLU A 103 -24.89 41.27 -46.41
N VAL A 104 -26.19 40.95 -46.49
CA VAL A 104 -26.76 40.23 -47.64
C VAL A 104 -26.64 41.04 -48.93
N ILE A 105 -26.87 42.36 -48.89
CA ILE A 105 -26.69 43.24 -50.05
C ILE A 105 -25.23 43.27 -50.48
N LYS A 106 -24.29 43.46 -49.54
CA LYS A 106 -22.85 43.43 -49.83
C LYS A 106 -22.45 42.10 -50.47
N ARG A 107 -22.93 41.00 -49.90
CA ARG A 107 -22.64 39.66 -50.39
C ARG A 107 -23.15 39.43 -51.81
N ALA A 108 -24.36 39.87 -52.13
CA ALA A 108 -24.92 39.77 -53.48
C ALA A 108 -24.10 40.56 -54.53
N GLN A 109 -23.31 41.56 -54.10
CA GLN A 109 -22.42 42.35 -54.96
C GLN A 109 -21.03 41.73 -55.14
N ARG A 110 -20.65 40.74 -54.32
CA ARG A 110 -19.32 40.12 -54.34
C ARG A 110 -19.29 38.91 -55.29
N SER A 111 -18.16 38.75 -55.97
CA SER A 111 -17.88 37.53 -56.74
C SER A 111 -17.55 36.36 -55.81
N SER A 112 -17.59 35.13 -56.33
CA SER A 112 -17.19 33.93 -55.56
C SER A 112 -15.75 34.00 -55.04
N GLN A 113 -14.83 34.57 -55.82
CA GLN A 113 -13.43 34.77 -55.40
C GLN A 113 -13.32 35.81 -54.30
N CYS A 114 -14.10 36.89 -54.37
CA CYS A 114 -14.18 37.92 -53.34
C CYS A 114 -14.68 37.32 -52.01
N GLU A 115 -15.70 36.46 -52.08
CA GLU A 115 -16.23 35.74 -50.91
C GLU A 115 -15.20 34.80 -50.26
N LEU A 116 -14.36 34.13 -51.05
CA LEU A 116 -13.26 33.33 -50.51
C LEU A 116 -12.27 34.20 -49.72
N ILE A 117 -11.87 35.35 -50.27
CA ILE A 117 -10.95 36.27 -49.58
C ILE A 117 -11.58 36.83 -48.30
N VAL A 118 -12.88 37.18 -48.32
CA VAL A 118 -13.59 37.63 -47.11
C VAL A 118 -13.60 36.53 -46.06
N LYS A 119 -13.83 35.27 -46.47
CA LYS A 119 -13.76 34.12 -45.57
C LYS A 119 -12.41 34.04 -44.86
N GLU A 120 -11.32 34.02 -45.63
CA GLU A 120 -9.97 33.91 -45.09
C GLU A 120 -9.65 35.10 -44.17
N LEU A 121 -10.04 36.33 -44.53
CA LEU A 121 -9.86 37.50 -43.67
C LEU A 121 -10.61 37.37 -42.33
N LEU A 122 -11.85 36.87 -42.33
CA LEU A 122 -12.65 36.65 -41.11
C LEU A 122 -12.05 35.57 -40.21
N GLU A 123 -11.34 34.61 -40.78
CA GLU A 123 -10.64 33.54 -40.06
C GLU A 123 -9.28 33.99 -39.48
N LEU A 124 -8.90 35.27 -39.62
CA LEU A 124 -7.71 35.87 -38.98
C LEU A 124 -8.08 36.60 -37.68
N PRO A 125 -8.19 35.92 -36.52
CA PRO A 125 -8.64 36.54 -35.26
C PRO A 125 -7.68 37.63 -34.75
N GLU A 126 -6.39 37.48 -35.07
CA GLU A 126 -5.33 38.38 -34.60
C GLU A 126 -5.15 39.63 -35.48
N TYR A 127 -5.87 39.73 -36.59
CA TYR A 127 -5.84 40.94 -37.42
C TYR A 127 -6.79 41.99 -36.80
N PRO A 128 -6.39 43.28 -36.73
CA PRO A 128 -7.22 44.32 -36.13
C PRO A 128 -8.61 44.36 -36.76
N THR A 129 -9.65 44.33 -35.92
CA THR A 129 -11.05 44.17 -36.36
C THR A 129 -11.48 45.29 -37.31
N GLU A 130 -11.08 46.52 -37.05
CA GLU A 130 -11.40 47.69 -37.85
C GLU A 130 -10.71 47.63 -39.22
N ALA A 131 -9.44 47.23 -39.25
CA ALA A 131 -8.69 47.08 -40.49
C ALA A 131 -9.24 45.93 -41.34
N ARG A 132 -9.60 44.80 -40.70
CA ARG A 132 -10.27 43.66 -41.36
C ARG A 132 -11.60 44.10 -41.98
N GLN A 133 -12.44 44.82 -41.24
CA GLN A 133 -13.75 45.28 -41.72
C GLN A 133 -13.60 46.26 -42.89
N MET A 134 -12.63 47.18 -42.82
CA MET A 134 -12.31 48.12 -43.91
C MET A 134 -11.89 47.37 -45.19
N LEU A 135 -11.03 46.36 -45.08
CA LEU A 135 -10.60 45.55 -46.21
C LEU A 135 -11.78 44.77 -46.82
N ILE A 136 -12.63 44.17 -45.99
CA ILE A 136 -13.84 43.43 -46.40
C ILE A 136 -14.84 44.35 -47.11
N ASP A 137 -15.04 45.56 -46.62
CA ASP A 137 -15.99 46.51 -47.19
C ASP A 137 -15.51 47.10 -48.51
N SER A 138 -14.19 47.23 -48.68
CA SER A 138 -13.58 47.78 -49.90
C SER A 138 -13.35 46.72 -50.98
N LEU A 139 -13.46 45.43 -50.65
CA LEU A 139 -13.05 44.33 -51.52
C LEU A 139 -13.90 44.20 -52.78
N ALA A 140 -15.21 44.46 -52.68
CA ALA A 140 -16.13 44.40 -53.81
C ALA A 140 -15.77 45.44 -54.88
N GLN A 141 -15.43 46.67 -54.47
CA GLN A 141 -15.01 47.73 -55.37
C GLN A 141 -13.55 47.53 -55.83
N ALA A 142 -12.69 46.93 -55.01
CA ALA A 142 -11.30 46.62 -55.38
C ALA A 142 -11.20 45.53 -56.47
N THR A 143 -12.16 44.60 -56.51
CA THR A 143 -12.20 43.50 -57.48
C THR A 143 -13.07 43.78 -58.71
N ALA A 144 -13.94 44.79 -58.67
CA ALA A 144 -14.75 45.20 -59.81
C ALA A 144 -13.89 45.93 -60.87
N SER A 145 -13.77 45.35 -62.07
CA SER A 145 -13.17 46.02 -63.24
C SER A 145 -14.18 46.15 -64.37
N ALA A 146 -14.54 47.39 -64.72
CA ALA A 146 -15.44 47.66 -65.83
C ALA A 146 -14.72 47.66 -67.20
N SER A 147 -13.41 47.97 -67.22
CA SER A 147 -12.59 48.12 -68.44
C SER A 147 -11.53 47.02 -68.60
N GLY A 148 -11.49 46.05 -67.70
CA GLY A 148 -10.44 45.03 -67.62
C GLY A 148 -9.11 45.52 -67.02
N VAL A 149 -8.96 46.83 -66.78
CA VAL A 149 -7.77 47.42 -66.14
C VAL A 149 -8.15 47.90 -64.74
N LEU A 150 -7.39 47.51 -63.72
CA LEU A 150 -7.58 47.95 -62.34
C LEU A 150 -6.97 49.33 -62.12
N HIS A 151 -7.67 50.20 -61.40
CA HIS A 151 -7.16 51.49 -60.96
C HIS A 151 -6.07 51.32 -59.89
N ALA A 152 -5.11 52.25 -59.82
CA ALA A 152 -3.98 52.19 -58.87
C ALA A 152 -4.42 51.98 -57.41
N HIS A 153 -5.53 52.61 -57.00
CA HIS A 153 -6.11 52.42 -55.65
C HIS A 153 -6.68 51.01 -55.42
N GLN A 154 -7.29 50.39 -56.44
CA GLN A 154 -7.79 49.01 -56.34
C GLN A 154 -6.62 48.04 -56.18
N VAL A 155 -5.56 48.24 -56.95
CA VAL A 155 -4.31 47.46 -56.83
C VAL A 155 -3.70 47.62 -55.43
N GLN A 156 -3.69 48.84 -54.88
CA GLN A 156 -3.20 49.11 -53.53
C GLN A 156 -4.02 48.37 -52.46
N LEU A 157 -5.36 48.39 -52.55
CA LEU A 157 -6.24 47.65 -51.63
C LEU A 157 -5.99 46.14 -51.70
N LEU A 158 -5.95 45.57 -52.90
CA LEU A 158 -5.66 44.14 -53.08
C LEU A 158 -4.28 43.79 -52.53
N ARG A 159 -3.28 44.67 -52.69
CA ARG A 159 -1.96 44.47 -52.10
C ARG A 159 -2.03 44.41 -50.57
N MET A 160 -2.73 45.33 -49.92
CA MET A 160 -2.93 45.30 -48.46
C MET A 160 -3.67 44.04 -48.00
N THR A 161 -4.66 43.57 -48.77
CA THR A 161 -5.34 42.30 -48.48
C THR A 161 -4.40 41.10 -48.61
N CYS A 162 -3.57 41.07 -49.65
CA CYS A 162 -2.56 40.03 -49.82
C CYS A 162 -1.52 40.05 -48.69
N GLU A 163 -1.07 41.23 -48.27
CA GLU A 163 -0.17 41.42 -47.12
C GLU A 163 -0.84 40.87 -45.84
N ALA A 164 -2.09 41.24 -45.56
CA ALA A 164 -2.84 40.75 -44.39
C ALA A 164 -3.00 39.22 -44.36
N LEU A 165 -3.31 38.61 -45.51
CA LEU A 165 -3.41 37.15 -45.64
C LEU A 165 -2.04 36.48 -45.53
N GLY A 166 -0.99 37.10 -46.07
CA GLY A 166 0.39 36.64 -45.96
C GLY A 166 0.86 36.62 -44.50
N ASP A 167 0.61 37.70 -43.77
CA ASP A 167 0.89 37.82 -42.34
C ASP A 167 0.12 36.75 -41.54
N GLY A 168 -1.17 36.60 -41.81
CA GLY A 168 -2.01 35.58 -41.19
C GLY A 168 -1.47 34.16 -41.39
N ARG A 169 -1.14 33.81 -42.63
CA ARG A 169 -0.52 32.52 -42.97
C ARG A 169 0.82 32.32 -42.25
N GLY A 170 1.65 33.37 -42.18
CA GLY A 170 2.91 33.34 -41.44
C GLY A 170 2.70 32.95 -39.98
N ARG A 171 1.79 33.64 -39.29
CA ARG A 171 1.48 33.37 -37.87
C ARG A 171 0.87 31.99 -37.64
N THR A 172 -0.05 31.53 -38.50
CA THR A 172 -0.59 30.17 -38.39
C THR A 172 0.51 29.13 -38.60
N SER A 173 1.43 29.35 -39.54
CA SER A 173 2.58 28.46 -39.75
C SER A 173 3.51 28.45 -38.55
N GLU A 174 3.82 29.62 -37.97
CA GLU A 174 4.64 29.74 -36.76
C GLU A 174 3.98 29.02 -35.57
N SER A 175 2.69 29.24 -35.36
CA SER A 175 1.91 28.57 -34.31
C SER A 175 1.87 27.05 -34.50
N LEU A 176 1.71 26.57 -35.74
CA LEU A 176 1.78 25.14 -36.06
C LEU A 176 3.17 24.58 -35.71
N THR A 177 4.25 25.22 -36.16
CA THR A 177 5.61 24.75 -35.84
C THR A 177 5.91 24.79 -34.34
N SER A 178 5.41 25.80 -33.62
CA SER A 178 5.54 25.90 -32.16
C SER A 178 4.76 24.77 -31.47
N SER A 179 3.54 24.48 -31.92
CA SER A 179 2.72 23.39 -31.37
C SER A 179 3.35 22.02 -31.64
N GLU A 180 3.87 21.80 -32.85
CA GLU A 180 4.61 20.58 -33.19
C GLU A 180 5.86 20.40 -32.32
N ALA A 181 6.60 21.48 -32.06
CA ALA A 181 7.75 21.45 -31.16
C ALA A 181 7.33 21.10 -29.72
N GLN A 182 6.26 21.71 -29.20
CA GLN A 182 5.72 21.42 -27.86
C GLN A 182 5.23 19.97 -27.74
N VAL A 183 4.53 19.44 -28.76
CA VAL A 183 4.08 18.04 -28.79
C VAL A 183 5.27 17.08 -28.82
N LYS A 184 6.33 17.42 -29.56
CA LYS A 184 7.55 16.61 -29.58
C LYS A 184 8.25 16.61 -28.22
N GLU A 185 8.43 17.78 -27.61
CA GLU A 185 9.03 17.92 -26.28
C GLU A 185 8.24 17.14 -25.21
N ALA A 186 6.91 17.28 -25.19
CA ALA A 186 6.05 16.56 -24.25
C ALA A 186 6.11 15.03 -24.44
N ARG A 187 6.29 14.55 -25.67
CA ARG A 187 6.46 13.11 -25.96
C ARG A 187 7.81 12.59 -25.47
N GLU A 188 8.88 13.35 -25.67
CA GLU A 188 10.21 13.00 -25.16
C GLU A 188 10.21 12.99 -23.62
N GLU A 189 9.54 13.95 -22.98
CA GLU A 189 9.37 13.97 -21.54
C GLU A 189 8.57 12.76 -21.03
N LEU A 190 7.44 12.44 -21.67
CA LEU A 190 6.62 11.27 -21.32
C LEU A 190 7.43 9.97 -21.43
N GLN A 191 8.17 9.79 -22.52
CA GLN A 191 9.04 8.62 -22.71
C GLN A 191 10.11 8.54 -21.61
N GLY A 192 10.68 9.68 -21.20
CA GLY A 192 11.62 9.76 -20.08
C GLY A 192 10.98 9.37 -18.73
N GLN A 193 9.73 9.78 -18.50
CA GLN A 193 8.99 9.41 -17.29
C GLN A 193 8.62 7.91 -17.28
N GLU A 194 8.21 7.35 -18.41
CA GLU A 194 7.92 5.92 -18.56
C GLU A 194 9.16 5.05 -18.29
N ALA A 195 10.32 5.46 -18.81
CA ALA A 195 11.59 4.77 -18.54
C ALA A 195 11.95 4.79 -17.04
N ARG A 196 11.81 5.95 -16.37
CA ARG A 196 12.04 6.05 -14.92
C ARG A 196 11.08 5.20 -14.11
N LEU A 197 9.81 5.13 -14.50
CA LEU A 197 8.83 4.27 -13.85
C LEU A 197 9.20 2.78 -13.99
N ALA A 198 9.66 2.37 -15.17
CA ALA A 198 10.15 1.00 -15.38
C ALA A 198 11.39 0.69 -14.51
N GLU A 199 12.33 1.63 -14.38
CA GLU A 199 13.49 1.46 -13.49
C GLU A 199 13.10 1.34 -12.01
N VAL A 200 12.19 2.20 -11.53
CA VAL A 200 11.71 2.18 -10.13
C VAL A 200 10.97 0.89 -9.81
N THR A 201 10.08 0.44 -10.70
CA THR A 201 9.33 -0.82 -10.52
C THR A 201 10.25 -2.05 -10.52
N ALA A 202 11.30 -2.05 -11.35
CA ALA A 202 12.32 -3.11 -11.32
C ALA A 202 13.13 -3.08 -10.00
N ALA A 203 13.50 -1.90 -9.52
CA ALA A 203 14.22 -1.75 -8.25
C ALA A 203 13.36 -2.16 -7.04
N GLU A 204 12.06 -1.83 -7.04
CA GLU A 204 11.11 -2.25 -6.01
C GLU A 204 10.97 -3.77 -5.96
N ALA A 205 10.79 -4.43 -7.11
CA ALA A 205 10.71 -5.89 -7.18
C ALA A 205 12.00 -6.57 -6.66
N ALA A 206 13.17 -6.04 -7.01
CA ALA A 206 14.44 -6.55 -6.51
C ALA A 206 14.56 -6.37 -4.98
N ALA A 207 14.18 -5.20 -4.45
CA ALA A 207 14.18 -4.95 -3.02
C ALA A 207 13.24 -5.90 -2.27
N GLN A 208 12.06 -6.18 -2.84
CA GLN A 208 11.11 -7.11 -2.24
C GLN A 208 11.66 -8.54 -2.14
N LEU A 209 12.31 -9.06 -3.19
CA LEU A 209 12.97 -10.36 -3.14
C LEU A 209 14.08 -10.42 -2.08
N THR A 210 14.86 -9.35 -1.93
CA THR A 210 15.90 -9.30 -0.87
C THR A 210 15.31 -9.28 0.54
N ALA A 211 14.16 -8.61 0.72
CA ALA A 211 13.48 -8.56 2.00
C ALA A 211 12.86 -9.93 2.37
N GLU A 212 12.29 -10.63 1.39
CA GLU A 212 11.75 -11.99 1.56
C GLU A 212 12.85 -12.97 1.96
N ALA A 213 13.99 -12.97 1.25
CA ALA A 213 15.14 -13.82 1.60
C ALA A 213 15.71 -13.52 3.01
N ALA A 214 15.75 -12.26 3.40
CA ALA A 214 16.18 -11.86 4.75
C ALA A 214 15.19 -12.32 5.83
N ALA A 215 13.87 -12.30 5.54
CA ALA A 215 12.85 -12.79 6.45
C ALA A 215 12.93 -14.31 6.66
N GLU A 216 13.17 -15.07 5.59
CA GLU A 216 13.39 -16.52 5.68
C GLU A 216 14.62 -16.86 6.54
N SER A 217 15.76 -16.19 6.32
CA SER A 217 16.96 -16.38 7.13
C SER A 217 16.76 -16.00 8.60
N LEU A 218 15.98 -14.94 8.88
CA LEU A 218 15.62 -14.57 10.25
C LEU A 218 14.75 -15.66 10.92
N GLN A 219 13.84 -16.27 10.18
CA GLN A 219 13.00 -17.34 10.70
C GLN A 219 13.82 -18.60 11.03
N GLU A 220 14.77 -18.99 10.18
CA GLU A 220 15.67 -20.12 10.42
C GLU A 220 16.52 -19.90 11.68
N THR A 221 17.14 -18.73 11.80
CA THR A 221 17.96 -18.39 12.98
C THR A 221 17.12 -18.33 14.27
N GLN A 222 15.87 -17.88 14.20
CA GLN A 222 14.96 -17.93 15.36
C GLN A 222 14.63 -19.37 15.77
N GLN A 223 14.44 -20.28 14.81
CA GLN A 223 14.19 -21.69 15.11
C GLN A 223 15.41 -22.35 15.77
N GLU A 224 16.61 -22.07 15.26
CA GLU A 224 17.86 -22.57 15.82
C GLU A 224 18.05 -22.08 17.27
N VAL A 225 17.79 -20.80 17.55
CA VAL A 225 17.86 -20.25 18.91
C VAL A 225 16.87 -20.94 19.85
N VAL A 226 15.65 -21.23 19.39
CA VAL A 226 14.65 -21.96 20.20
C VAL A 226 15.12 -23.39 20.49
N GLN A 227 15.68 -24.09 19.50
CA GLN A 227 16.22 -25.44 19.69
C GLN A 227 17.38 -25.46 20.69
N LEU A 228 18.37 -24.59 20.51
CA LEU A 228 19.51 -24.49 21.42
C LEU A 228 19.09 -24.10 22.85
N ALA A 229 18.06 -23.27 22.99
CA ALA A 229 17.52 -22.93 24.31
C ALA A 229 16.84 -24.12 24.99
N GLN A 230 16.15 -24.97 24.23
CA GLN A 230 15.56 -26.21 24.74
C GLN A 230 16.65 -27.21 25.17
N GLU A 231 17.64 -27.46 24.31
CA GLU A 231 18.78 -28.33 24.61
C GLU A 231 19.55 -27.87 25.85
N LEU A 232 19.76 -26.55 25.99
CA LEU A 232 20.42 -25.98 27.17
C LEU A 232 19.60 -26.22 28.44
N GLU A 233 18.28 -26.11 28.39
CA GLU A 233 17.43 -26.33 29.56
C GLU A 233 17.39 -27.81 29.96
N GLU A 234 17.30 -28.71 28.99
CA GLU A 234 17.40 -30.16 29.22
C GLU A 234 18.77 -30.53 29.83
N ALA A 235 19.86 -29.95 29.32
CA ALA A 235 21.20 -30.15 29.86
C ALA A 235 21.33 -29.63 31.30
N LYS A 236 20.72 -28.49 31.64
CA LYS A 236 20.69 -27.97 33.02
C LYS A 236 19.90 -28.86 33.96
N ASP A 237 18.73 -29.35 33.54
CA ASP A 237 17.93 -30.26 34.35
C ASP A 237 18.67 -31.58 34.60
N ALA A 238 19.33 -32.13 33.57
CA ALA A 238 20.21 -33.29 33.71
C ALA A 238 21.40 -33.01 34.66
N ALA A 239 22.04 -31.85 34.55
CA ALA A 239 23.10 -31.43 35.47
C ALA A 239 22.60 -31.26 36.91
N ARG A 240 21.38 -30.75 37.12
CA ARG A 240 20.78 -30.61 38.45
C ARG A 240 20.51 -31.97 39.08
N LEU A 241 19.87 -32.88 38.34
CA LEU A 241 19.60 -34.24 38.80
C LEU A 241 20.90 -34.98 39.15
N THR A 242 21.92 -34.82 38.31
CA THR A 242 23.21 -35.47 38.57
C THR A 242 23.88 -34.93 39.83
N LEU A 243 23.82 -33.62 40.07
CA LEU A 243 24.33 -33.00 41.30
C LEU A 243 23.57 -33.46 42.54
N GLU A 244 22.23 -33.51 42.50
CA GLU A 244 21.41 -33.98 43.62
C GLU A 244 21.73 -35.43 44.01
N GLU A 245 21.85 -36.31 43.02
CA GLU A 245 22.20 -37.70 43.27
C GLU A 245 23.63 -37.86 43.80
N THR A 246 24.62 -37.10 43.30
CA THR A 246 25.99 -37.12 43.90
C THR A 246 25.97 -36.68 45.36
N ALA A 247 25.20 -35.64 45.69
CA ALA A 247 25.06 -35.13 47.04
C ALA A 247 24.43 -36.18 47.97
N ASN A 248 23.42 -36.92 47.49
CA ASN A 248 22.78 -37.99 48.25
C ASN A 248 23.77 -39.15 48.53
N ILE A 249 24.54 -39.59 47.53
CA ILE A 249 25.55 -40.65 47.73
C ILE A 249 26.64 -40.20 48.72
N ARG A 250 27.05 -38.93 48.69
CA ARG A 250 28.01 -38.39 49.68
C ARG A 250 27.44 -38.37 51.10
N LYS A 251 26.17 -38.00 51.27
CA LYS A 251 25.50 -38.09 52.57
C LYS A 251 25.40 -39.52 53.07
N GLU A 252 25.04 -40.47 52.20
CA GLU A 252 25.04 -41.91 52.53
C GLU A 252 26.42 -42.32 53.06
N ARG A 253 27.50 -41.95 52.36
CA ARG A 253 28.88 -42.21 52.77
C ARG A 253 29.19 -41.65 54.16
N GLU A 254 28.83 -40.39 54.41
CA GLU A 254 29.08 -39.73 55.70
C GLU A 254 28.37 -40.45 56.86
N VAL A 255 27.13 -40.90 56.64
CA VAL A 255 26.37 -41.67 57.65
C VAL A 255 27.05 -43.00 57.93
N VAL A 256 27.43 -43.77 56.90
CA VAL A 256 28.11 -45.07 57.08
C VAL A 256 29.45 -44.89 57.78
N ALA A 257 30.25 -43.91 57.36
CA ALA A 257 31.55 -43.61 57.96
C ALA A 257 31.43 -43.16 59.42
N ALA A 258 30.44 -42.32 59.74
CA ALA A 258 30.17 -41.89 61.12
C ALA A 258 29.69 -43.05 62.01
N MET A 259 28.86 -43.94 61.47
CA MET A 259 28.39 -45.14 62.18
C MET A 259 29.56 -46.07 62.50
N GLN A 260 30.43 -46.31 61.52
CA GLN A 260 31.60 -47.19 61.64
C GLN A 260 32.64 -46.62 62.62
N ALA A 261 33.08 -45.38 62.42
CA ALA A 261 34.16 -44.77 63.19
C ALA A 261 33.72 -44.24 64.58
N GLY A 262 32.42 -43.98 64.76
CA GLY A 262 31.85 -43.41 65.98
C GLY A 262 31.17 -44.47 66.86
N HIS A 263 29.88 -44.69 66.61
CA HIS A 263 29.02 -45.49 67.49
C HIS A 263 29.44 -46.96 67.55
N LEU A 264 29.70 -47.60 66.40
CA LEU A 264 30.14 -48.99 66.40
C LEU A 264 31.50 -49.14 67.07
N ARG A 265 32.48 -48.29 66.73
CA ARG A 265 33.82 -48.34 67.33
C ARG A 265 33.77 -48.19 68.85
N THR A 266 32.96 -47.27 69.36
CA THR A 266 32.76 -47.07 70.81
C THR A 266 32.25 -48.34 71.49
N LEU A 267 31.27 -49.03 70.88
CA LEU A 267 30.75 -50.30 71.37
C LEU A 267 31.75 -51.45 71.23
N LEU A 268 32.55 -51.48 70.16
CA LEU A 268 33.56 -52.53 69.95
C LEU A 268 34.72 -52.42 70.93
N ASP A 269 35.23 -51.21 71.18
CA ASP A 269 36.41 -50.95 72.00
C ASP A 269 36.12 -50.90 73.51
N GLY A 270 34.85 -50.78 73.91
CA GLY A 270 34.52 -50.65 75.34
C GLY A 270 34.65 -49.23 75.88
N SER A 271 34.78 -48.22 75.00
CA SER A 271 35.23 -46.87 75.36
C SER A 271 34.12 -45.94 75.86
N TRP A 272 32.93 -46.45 76.17
CA TRP A 272 31.85 -45.65 76.73
C TRP A 272 32.08 -45.33 78.21
N THR A 273 31.90 -44.06 78.58
CA THR A 273 32.14 -43.56 79.93
C THR A 273 30.90 -43.56 80.82
N SER A 274 29.71 -43.67 80.23
CA SER A 274 28.42 -43.73 80.92
C SER A 274 27.49 -44.77 80.28
N GLU A 275 26.49 -45.22 81.04
CA GLU A 275 25.45 -46.11 80.53
C GLU A 275 24.56 -45.42 79.48
N GLU A 276 24.36 -44.11 79.60
CA GLU A 276 23.63 -43.31 78.62
C GLU A 276 24.34 -43.30 77.25
N ALA A 277 25.65 -43.04 77.23
CA ALA A 277 26.45 -43.05 76.00
C ALA A 277 26.48 -44.45 75.34
N PHE A 278 26.41 -45.50 76.15
CA PHE A 278 26.25 -46.87 75.68
C PHE A 278 24.90 -47.05 74.96
N TRP A 279 23.79 -46.72 75.61
CA TRP A 279 22.45 -46.92 75.04
C TRP A 279 22.21 -46.04 73.81
N GLU A 280 22.78 -44.83 73.77
CA GLU A 280 22.75 -43.95 72.60
C GLU A 280 23.48 -44.61 71.41
N SER A 281 24.72 -45.06 71.60
CA SER A 281 25.50 -45.69 70.53
C SER A 281 24.89 -47.02 70.10
N PHE A 282 24.37 -47.81 71.05
CA PHE A 282 23.68 -49.06 70.77
C PHE A 282 22.39 -48.83 69.98
N GLY A 283 21.59 -47.83 70.37
CA GLY A 283 20.37 -47.43 69.66
C GLY A 283 20.66 -46.96 68.24
N ALA A 284 21.71 -46.16 68.05
CA ALA A 284 22.14 -45.69 66.73
C ALA A 284 22.54 -46.85 65.79
N VAL A 285 23.34 -47.81 66.29
CA VAL A 285 23.75 -49.00 65.51
C VAL A 285 22.54 -49.90 65.22
N GLN A 286 21.68 -50.14 66.20
CA GLN A 286 20.48 -50.97 65.99
C GLN A 286 19.53 -50.35 64.97
N GLN A 287 19.29 -49.04 65.08
CA GLN A 287 18.45 -48.30 64.14
C GLN A 287 19.04 -48.34 62.73
N TYR A 288 20.36 -48.14 62.59
CA TYR A 288 21.03 -48.22 61.29
C TYR A 288 20.87 -49.59 60.65
N LEU A 289 21.10 -50.68 61.39
CA LEU A 289 20.94 -52.04 60.87
C LEU A 289 19.49 -52.36 60.48
N LEU A 290 18.51 -51.77 61.18
CA LEU A 290 17.11 -51.87 60.79
C LEU A 290 16.85 -51.11 59.49
N ASP A 291 17.39 -49.90 59.35
CA ASP A 291 17.23 -49.06 58.17
C ASP A 291 17.92 -49.66 56.93
N THR A 292 19.08 -50.31 57.10
CA THR A 292 19.78 -51.04 56.01
C THR A 292 19.23 -52.45 55.78
N LYS A 293 18.22 -52.86 56.54
CA LYS A 293 17.58 -54.20 56.45
C LYS A 293 18.59 -55.34 56.64
N ALA A 294 19.50 -55.18 57.58
CA ALA A 294 20.38 -56.26 58.01
C ALA A 294 19.57 -57.50 58.41
N GLU A 295 20.13 -58.69 58.20
CA GLU A 295 19.42 -59.93 58.48
C GLU A 295 18.96 -60.00 59.96
N ASN A 296 17.71 -60.39 60.20
CA ASN A 296 17.14 -60.45 61.56
C ASN A 296 17.97 -61.34 62.51
N SER A 297 18.60 -62.38 61.98
CA SER A 297 19.56 -63.24 62.67
C SER A 297 20.76 -62.46 63.19
N LEU A 298 21.38 -61.65 62.34
CA LEU A 298 22.49 -60.77 62.68
C LEU A 298 22.06 -59.72 63.69
N LEU A 299 20.93 -59.04 63.46
CA LEU A 299 20.39 -58.01 64.36
C LEU A 299 20.18 -58.56 65.79
N THR A 300 19.62 -59.77 65.90
CA THR A 300 19.38 -60.42 67.20
C THR A 300 20.69 -60.80 67.88
N ALA A 301 21.62 -61.44 67.14
CA ALA A 301 22.92 -61.85 67.66
C ALA A 301 23.72 -60.64 68.16
N VAL A 302 23.68 -59.55 67.41
CA VAL A 302 24.37 -58.30 67.71
C VAL A 302 23.76 -57.61 68.92
N THR A 303 22.44 -57.59 69.02
CA THR A 303 21.73 -57.00 70.17
C THR A 303 22.21 -57.64 71.47
N VAL A 304 22.43 -58.96 71.47
CA VAL A 304 22.95 -59.68 72.63
C VAL A 304 24.45 -59.43 72.81
N ALA A 305 25.23 -59.48 71.72
CA ALA A 305 26.68 -59.35 71.74
C ALA A 305 27.18 -57.97 72.19
N LEU A 306 26.58 -56.89 71.67
CA LEU A 306 26.98 -55.52 71.97
C LEU A 306 26.56 -55.06 73.37
N ARG A 307 25.61 -55.74 74.03
CA ARG A 307 25.24 -55.48 75.44
C ARG A 307 26.29 -55.89 76.46
N ARG A 308 27.28 -56.70 76.05
CA ARG A 308 28.38 -57.14 76.90
C ARG A 308 29.62 -56.31 76.63
N ARG A 309 30.43 -56.09 77.68
CA ARG A 309 31.76 -55.49 77.52
C ARG A 309 32.64 -56.38 76.64
N PRO A 310 33.60 -55.81 75.88
CA PRO A 310 34.43 -56.59 74.96
C PRO A 310 35.14 -57.79 75.60
N GLU A 311 35.55 -57.65 76.86
CA GLU A 311 36.21 -58.69 77.67
C GLU A 311 35.26 -59.83 78.08
N GLU A 312 33.96 -59.54 78.19
CA GLU A 312 32.91 -60.46 78.63
C GLU A 312 32.21 -61.16 77.45
N ARG A 313 32.55 -60.77 76.21
CA ARG A 313 31.98 -61.37 75.00
C ARG A 313 32.45 -62.81 74.85
N SER A 314 31.48 -63.71 74.70
CA SER A 314 31.74 -65.09 74.28
C SER A 314 32.30 -65.11 72.85
N PHE A 315 32.79 -66.27 72.41
CA PHE A 315 33.27 -66.44 71.04
C PHE A 315 32.19 -66.07 70.00
N PHE A 316 30.93 -66.49 70.22
CA PHE A 316 29.82 -66.13 69.34
C PHE A 316 29.51 -64.63 69.36
N ASP A 317 29.62 -63.97 70.51
CA ASP A 317 29.40 -62.52 70.62
C ASP A 317 30.48 -61.74 69.83
N LYS A 318 31.74 -62.20 69.87
CA LYS A 318 32.84 -61.61 69.09
C LYS A 318 32.59 -61.76 67.59
N MET A 319 32.21 -62.95 67.14
CA MET A 319 31.87 -63.18 65.74
C MET A 319 30.71 -62.30 65.25
N ALA A 320 29.65 -62.13 66.05
CA ALA A 320 28.52 -61.27 65.69
C ALA A 320 28.94 -59.79 65.57
N ALA A 321 29.82 -59.33 66.47
CA ALA A 321 30.37 -57.98 66.44
C ALA A 321 31.29 -57.74 65.23
N GLU A 322 32.17 -58.69 64.91
CA GLU A 322 33.03 -58.68 63.71
C GLU A 322 32.23 -58.72 62.41
N SER A 323 31.09 -59.44 62.41
CA SER A 323 30.22 -59.54 61.24
C SER A 323 29.56 -58.20 60.89
N ILE A 324 29.18 -57.39 61.89
CA ILE A 324 28.71 -56.02 61.64
C ILE A 324 29.83 -55.12 61.17
N GLU A 325 31.01 -55.19 61.80
CA GLU A 325 32.15 -54.37 61.39
C GLU A 325 32.47 -54.64 59.92
N SER A 326 32.49 -55.91 59.52
CA SER A 326 32.65 -56.33 58.13
C SER A 326 31.54 -55.80 57.22
N LEU A 327 30.27 -55.89 57.66
CA LEU A 327 29.13 -55.35 56.92
C LEU A 327 29.26 -53.83 56.68
N LEU A 328 29.64 -53.04 57.68
CA LEU A 328 29.85 -51.59 57.51
C LEU A 328 31.07 -51.26 56.63
N VAL A 329 32.15 -52.06 56.70
CA VAL A 329 33.31 -51.93 55.80
C VAL A 329 32.88 -52.19 54.35
N GLU A 330 32.10 -53.24 54.11
CA GLU A 330 31.58 -53.59 52.79
C GLU A 330 30.61 -52.53 52.26
N GLU A 331 29.70 -52.03 53.09
CA GLU A 331 28.79 -50.93 52.72
C GLU A 331 29.55 -49.65 52.38
N LEU A 332 30.55 -49.26 53.20
CA LEU A 332 31.36 -48.08 52.93
C LEU A 332 32.14 -48.22 51.62
N ALA A 333 32.75 -49.39 51.38
CA ALA A 333 33.45 -49.69 50.13
C ALA A 333 32.50 -49.66 48.93
N ALA A 334 31.27 -50.15 49.07
CA ALA A 334 30.25 -50.10 48.04
C ALA A 334 29.83 -48.65 47.70
N VAL A 335 29.65 -47.80 48.72
CA VAL A 335 29.35 -46.37 48.52
C VAL A 335 30.54 -45.63 47.88
N ASP A 336 31.77 -45.89 48.32
CA ASP A 336 32.98 -45.32 47.71
C ASP A 336 33.13 -45.73 46.24
N ALA A 337 32.84 -47.00 45.92
CA ALA A 337 32.82 -47.48 44.55
C ALA A 337 31.75 -46.77 43.71
N ARG A 338 30.55 -46.51 44.27
CA ARG A 338 29.51 -45.72 43.58
C ARG A 338 29.95 -44.28 43.31
N ILE A 339 30.62 -43.63 44.26
CA ILE A 339 31.17 -42.27 44.07
C ILE A 339 32.24 -42.27 42.98
N ALA A 340 33.18 -43.22 43.00
CA ALA A 340 34.23 -43.33 42.01
C ALA A 340 33.69 -43.62 40.60
N ALA A 341 32.72 -44.54 40.48
CA ALA A 341 32.07 -44.84 39.22
C ALA A 341 31.35 -43.61 38.65
N ARG A 342 30.75 -42.79 39.52
CA ARG A 342 30.05 -41.57 39.11
C ARG A 342 31.01 -40.45 38.68
N ALA A 343 32.11 -40.24 39.41
CA ALA A 343 33.14 -39.29 39.01
C ALA A 343 33.75 -39.65 37.64
N GLN A 344 33.90 -40.95 37.35
CA GLN A 344 34.34 -41.41 36.02
C GLN A 344 33.27 -41.17 34.94
N ALA A 345 31.99 -41.28 35.27
CA ALA A 345 30.90 -41.00 34.33
C ALA A 345 30.80 -39.49 34.02
N GLU A 346 30.95 -38.62 35.02
CA GLU A 346 30.98 -37.16 34.86
C GLU A 346 32.17 -36.71 34.00
N PHE A 347 33.37 -37.23 34.28
CA PHE A 347 34.55 -36.93 33.47
C PHE A 347 34.39 -37.34 31.99
N LYS A 348 33.71 -38.46 31.72
CA LYS A 348 33.41 -38.90 30.35
C LYS A 348 32.34 -38.03 29.68
N ALA A 349 31.37 -37.53 30.45
CA ALA A 349 30.31 -36.66 29.94
C ALA A 349 30.84 -35.25 29.62
N GLU A 350 31.83 -34.74 30.36
CA GLU A 350 32.46 -33.45 30.07
C GLU A 350 33.46 -33.49 28.90
N ALA A 351 34.04 -34.66 28.61
CA ALA A 351 35.07 -34.81 27.58
C ALA A 351 34.54 -35.15 26.18
N GLY A 352 33.25 -35.47 26.05
CA GLY A 352 32.60 -35.86 24.79
C GLY A 352 31.75 -34.74 24.21
#